data_AF-A0A4R4ZPT3-F1
#
_entry.id   AF-A0A4R4ZPT3-F1
#
_cell.length_a   1.000
_cell.length_b   1.000
_cell.length_c   1.000
_cell.angle_alpha   90.00
_cell.angle_beta   90.00
_cell.angle_gamma   90.00
#
_symmetry.space_group_name_H-M   'P 1'
#
loop_
_entity.id
_entity.type
_entity.pdbx_description
1 polymer ?
#
loop_
_entity_poly.entity_id
_entity_poly.type
_entity_poly.pdbx_seq_one_letter_code
_entity_poly.pdbx_strand_id
1 'polypeptide(L)'
;MKQGVATVADAWRPTSELEHRLQETVRAGDQESYFRLIAESELVVPVPPDLVDGVLAGDAQPSWPTQEEDGRVHVLVYTSASAMRACLGPSYQHFMTVRFGDIAETWPDARWWLAIDAPGKGGAALPIEARLPSWFVRQVAEGDGRPPQVGRAAAPWEELRDQHRDLPRERPEFQPANDVERELLRAAANNDHDLFLQTLAATEVLLPVPGDTDYTLRPGRPGFPWQTREVDGSTVVPVFTSPERLTEASGNVEYIKLPFTVVLRYWPNHDWLLAINSGSPAGGTVLAQQLPGLATWADQRAAQRMTEGFEPQNDVEQRLFDVARRGDTDAFFKLLLGAQVLVAADADTPWGIVPGDPDFPWRPVPVHGRTSIQLFTSLKWMNEAIGSSRFIMPSLLELVTAWPDPSWTLVLNPGTPIDASMPGDQVRTLSGPATPPSASTPPPPEAPAVPVAP
;
A
#
# COMPACT_ATOMS: atom_id res chain seq x y z
N MET A 1 -5.33 -38.44 -28.65
CA MET A 1 -6.22 -37.29 -28.92
C MET A 1 -7.39 -37.38 -27.95
N LYS A 2 -7.31 -36.70 -26.80
CA LYS A 2 -8.44 -36.55 -25.86
C LYS A 2 -8.92 -35.11 -26.01
N GLN A 3 -10.18 -34.95 -26.38
CA GLN A 3 -10.85 -33.66 -26.54
C GLN A 3 -10.96 -32.97 -25.17
N GLY A 4 -10.53 -31.71 -25.09
CA GLY A 4 -10.66 -30.88 -23.90
C GLY A 4 -12.10 -30.47 -23.68
N VAL A 5 -12.54 -30.50 -22.42
CA VAL A 5 -13.80 -29.92 -21.97
C VAL A 5 -13.59 -28.41 -21.91
N ALA A 6 -14.26 -27.66 -22.78
CA ALA A 6 -14.29 -26.20 -22.69
C ALA A 6 -15.02 -25.79 -21.41
N THR A 7 -14.34 -25.07 -20.52
CA THR A 7 -14.94 -24.42 -19.35
C THR A 7 -15.82 -23.25 -19.82
N VAL A 8 -16.91 -22.97 -19.11
CA VAL A 8 -17.91 -21.93 -19.44
C VAL A 8 -17.28 -20.52 -19.59
N ALA A 9 -16.08 -20.31 -19.04
CA ALA A 9 -15.26 -19.11 -19.26
C ALA A 9 -14.87 -18.85 -20.73
N ASP A 10 -14.87 -19.87 -21.61
CA ASP A 10 -14.56 -19.72 -23.05
C ASP A 10 -15.77 -19.25 -23.90
N ALA A 11 -16.97 -19.11 -23.33
CA ALA A 11 -18.19 -18.84 -24.08
C ALA A 11 -18.62 -17.36 -24.10
N TRP A 12 -18.18 -16.54 -23.14
CA TRP A 12 -18.51 -15.12 -23.10
C TRP A 12 -17.60 -14.32 -24.03
N ARG A 13 -18.18 -13.36 -24.76
CA ARG A 13 -17.46 -12.43 -25.63
C ARG A 13 -17.84 -11.00 -25.27
N PRO A 14 -16.88 -10.07 -25.18
CA PRO A 14 -17.18 -8.67 -24.97
C PRO A 14 -18.06 -8.13 -26.10
N THR A 15 -19.06 -7.36 -25.72
CA THR A 15 -20.09 -6.77 -26.60
C THR A 15 -19.97 -5.26 -26.71
N SER A 16 -19.09 -4.64 -25.90
CA SER A 16 -18.77 -3.21 -25.93
C SER A 16 -17.25 -2.99 -25.94
N GLU A 17 -16.82 -1.79 -26.33
CA GLU A 17 -15.42 -1.38 -26.26
C GLU A 17 -14.91 -1.36 -24.81
N LEU A 18 -15.75 -0.92 -23.87
CA LEU A 18 -15.48 -0.97 -22.44
C LEU A 18 -15.18 -2.41 -21.99
N GLU A 19 -16.06 -3.37 -22.31
CA GLU A 19 -15.87 -4.79 -21.95
C GLU A 19 -14.61 -5.40 -22.58
N HIS A 20 -14.25 -4.98 -23.80
CA HIS A 20 -13.02 -5.42 -24.45
C HIS A 20 -11.78 -4.94 -23.69
N ARG A 21 -11.73 -3.65 -23.34
CA ARG A 21 -10.63 -3.06 -22.57
C ARG A 21 -10.55 -3.65 -21.16
N LEU A 22 -11.68 -3.85 -20.48
CA LEU A 22 -11.73 -4.51 -19.17
C LEU A 22 -11.27 -5.97 -19.24
N GLN A 23 -11.59 -6.69 -20.32
CA GLN A 23 -11.09 -8.05 -20.52
C GLN A 23 -9.58 -8.08 -20.71
N GLU A 24 -9.00 -7.10 -21.42
CA GLU A 24 -7.55 -6.97 -21.58
C GLU A 24 -6.87 -6.70 -20.24
N THR A 25 -7.39 -5.79 -19.42
CA THR A 25 -6.82 -5.50 -18.09
C THR A 25 -6.90 -6.71 -17.16
N VAL A 26 -8.03 -7.45 -17.17
CA VAL A 26 -8.16 -8.69 -16.38
C VAL A 26 -7.15 -9.74 -16.84
N ARG A 27 -6.96 -9.92 -18.16
CA ARG A 27 -5.97 -10.87 -18.70
C ARG A 27 -4.53 -10.48 -18.37
N ALA A 28 -4.24 -9.19 -18.32
CA ALA A 28 -2.94 -8.65 -17.93
C ALA A 28 -2.73 -8.66 -16.40
N GLY A 29 -3.78 -8.90 -15.60
CA GLY A 29 -3.73 -8.79 -14.14
C GLY A 29 -3.63 -7.34 -13.64
N ASP A 30 -3.95 -6.36 -14.48
CA ASP A 30 -3.86 -4.93 -14.19
C ASP A 30 -5.16 -4.42 -13.55
N GLN A 31 -5.23 -4.55 -12.22
CA GLN A 31 -6.38 -4.12 -11.44
C GLN A 31 -6.53 -2.59 -11.40
N GLU A 32 -5.44 -1.82 -11.44
CA GLU A 32 -5.50 -0.36 -11.38
C GLU A 32 -6.13 0.20 -12.66
N SER A 33 -5.66 -0.25 -13.83
CA SER A 33 -6.25 0.16 -15.11
C SER A 33 -7.69 -0.33 -15.24
N TYR A 34 -8.03 -1.52 -14.73
CA TYR A 34 -9.42 -1.99 -14.68
C TYR A 34 -10.31 -0.97 -13.94
N PHE A 35 -9.93 -0.55 -12.73
CA PHE A 35 -10.74 0.37 -11.96
C PHE A 35 -10.72 1.80 -12.51
N ARG A 36 -9.63 2.24 -13.15
CA ARG A 36 -9.60 3.53 -13.88
C ARG A 36 -10.58 3.54 -15.05
N LEU A 37 -10.66 2.44 -15.81
CA LEU A 37 -11.66 2.28 -16.88
C LEU A 37 -13.09 2.33 -16.33
N ILE A 38 -13.34 1.68 -15.20
CA ILE A 38 -14.64 1.72 -14.53
C ILE A 38 -14.98 3.15 -14.06
N ALA A 39 -14.03 3.88 -13.46
CA ALA A 39 -14.21 5.24 -12.97
C ALA A 39 -14.70 6.21 -14.06
N GLU A 40 -14.18 6.05 -15.27
CA GLU A 40 -14.49 6.89 -16.44
C GLU A 40 -15.74 6.44 -17.20
N SER A 41 -16.38 5.34 -16.77
CA SER A 41 -17.45 4.69 -17.52
C SER A 41 -18.87 5.05 -17.04
N GLU A 42 -19.81 4.84 -17.96
CA GLU A 42 -21.23 4.75 -17.65
C GLU A 42 -21.62 3.29 -17.47
N LEU A 43 -22.30 2.99 -16.36
CA LEU A 43 -22.74 1.65 -15.99
C LEU A 43 -24.25 1.52 -16.09
N VAL A 44 -24.69 0.29 -16.31
CA VAL A 44 -26.08 -0.12 -16.44
C VAL A 44 -26.61 -0.57 -15.08
N VAL A 45 -27.59 0.16 -14.56
CA VAL A 45 -28.31 -0.17 -13.32
C VAL A 45 -29.64 -0.83 -13.68
N PRO A 46 -29.88 -2.11 -13.33
CA PRO A 46 -31.09 -2.82 -13.72
C PRO A 46 -32.33 -2.21 -13.05
N VAL A 47 -33.44 -2.15 -13.80
CA VAL A 47 -34.77 -1.88 -13.23
C VAL A 47 -35.48 -3.23 -13.03
N PRO A 48 -35.83 -3.61 -11.78
CA PRO A 48 -36.56 -4.85 -11.53
C PRO A 48 -37.86 -4.92 -12.35
N PRO A 49 -38.20 -6.07 -12.98
CA PRO A 49 -39.37 -6.19 -13.86
C PRO A 49 -40.67 -5.72 -13.21
N ASP A 50 -40.85 -6.01 -11.91
CA ASP A 50 -42.05 -5.68 -11.15
C ASP A 50 -42.20 -4.16 -10.86
N LEU A 51 -41.13 -3.38 -11.06
CA LEU A 51 -41.10 -1.93 -10.84
C LEU A 51 -41.18 -1.12 -12.15
N VAL A 52 -41.09 -1.76 -13.32
CA VAL A 52 -41.00 -1.08 -14.62
C VAL A 52 -42.19 -0.17 -14.88
N ASP A 53 -43.41 -0.68 -14.73
CA ASP A 53 -44.62 0.09 -15.04
C ASP A 53 -44.76 1.32 -14.14
N GLY A 54 -44.41 1.19 -12.85
CA GLY A 54 -44.45 2.30 -11.90
C GLY A 54 -43.37 3.35 -12.15
N VAL A 55 -42.16 2.94 -12.56
CA VAL A 55 -41.07 3.86 -12.91
C VAL A 55 -41.38 4.60 -14.22
N LEU A 56 -41.93 3.92 -15.23
CA LEU A 56 -42.32 4.54 -16.50
C LEU A 56 -43.52 5.49 -16.36
N ALA A 57 -44.45 5.19 -15.45
CA ALA A 57 -45.57 6.07 -15.12
C ALA A 57 -45.18 7.29 -14.25
N GLY A 58 -43.97 7.28 -13.67
CA GLY A 58 -43.51 8.31 -12.73
C GLY A 58 -44.09 8.18 -11.32
N ASP A 59 -44.77 7.07 -11.03
CA ASP A 59 -45.43 6.79 -9.75
C ASP A 59 -44.48 6.14 -8.71
N ALA A 60 -43.30 5.68 -9.14
CA ALA A 60 -42.27 5.09 -8.28
C ALA A 60 -40.88 5.66 -8.58
N GLN A 61 -40.10 5.94 -7.53
CA GLN A 61 -38.69 6.30 -7.69
C GLN A 61 -37.84 5.03 -7.88
N PRO A 62 -36.83 5.07 -8.77
CA PRO A 62 -35.89 3.98 -8.90
C PRO A 62 -35.13 3.77 -7.59
N SER A 63 -35.22 2.59 -7.00
CA SER A 63 -34.39 2.18 -5.87
C SER A 63 -33.11 1.49 -6.35
N TRP A 64 -32.04 1.57 -5.57
CA TRP A 64 -30.83 0.80 -5.83
C TRP A 64 -31.14 -0.70 -5.90
N PRO A 65 -30.82 -1.39 -7.01
CA PRO A 65 -31.06 -2.81 -7.13
C PRO A 65 -30.06 -3.57 -6.26
N THR A 66 -30.55 -4.36 -5.33
CA THR A 66 -29.70 -5.08 -4.37
C THR A 66 -29.88 -6.59 -4.42
N GLN A 67 -28.79 -7.29 -4.10
CA GLN A 67 -28.76 -8.73 -3.90
C GLN A 67 -28.01 -9.03 -2.60
N GLU A 68 -28.50 -10.00 -1.83
CA GLU A 68 -27.79 -10.52 -0.66
C GLU A 68 -26.94 -11.73 -1.06
N GLU A 69 -25.66 -11.67 -0.73
CA GLU A 69 -24.66 -12.73 -0.97
C GLU A 69 -23.77 -12.82 0.27
N ASP A 70 -23.64 -14.01 0.86
CA ASP A 70 -22.82 -14.28 2.06
C ASP A 70 -23.05 -13.31 3.24
N GLY A 71 -24.32 -12.92 3.46
CA GLY A 71 -24.71 -11.99 4.53
C GLY A 71 -24.34 -10.53 4.27
N ARG A 72 -23.97 -10.18 3.03
CA ARG A 72 -23.66 -8.82 2.59
C ARG A 72 -24.62 -8.36 1.50
N VAL A 73 -25.01 -7.10 1.59
CA VAL A 73 -25.85 -6.44 0.58
C VAL A 73 -24.95 -5.86 -0.51
N HIS A 74 -25.23 -6.25 -1.76
CA HIS A 74 -24.54 -5.78 -2.94
C HIS A 74 -25.50 -4.99 -3.83
N VAL A 75 -25.13 -3.76 -4.18
CA VAL A 75 -25.77 -2.97 -5.25
C VAL A 75 -25.28 -3.50 -6.59
N LEU A 76 -26.21 -3.84 -7.48
CA LEU A 76 -25.91 -4.46 -8.77
C LEU A 76 -25.76 -3.42 -9.87
N VAL A 77 -24.65 -3.48 -10.60
CA VAL A 77 -24.42 -2.69 -11.81
C VAL A 77 -23.76 -3.55 -12.87
N TYR A 78 -23.89 -3.16 -14.13
CA TYR A 78 -23.41 -3.94 -15.27
C TYR A 78 -22.68 -3.06 -16.28
N THR A 79 -21.68 -3.63 -16.95
CA THR A 79 -20.89 -2.92 -17.96
C THR A 79 -21.66 -2.75 -19.28
N SER A 80 -22.71 -3.55 -19.50
CA SER A 80 -23.66 -3.38 -20.61
C SER A 80 -25.01 -4.03 -20.34
N ALA A 81 -26.01 -3.70 -21.17
CA ALA A 81 -27.31 -4.37 -21.16
C ALA A 81 -27.23 -5.85 -21.59
N SER A 82 -26.18 -6.23 -22.32
CA SER A 82 -25.92 -7.63 -22.68
C SER A 82 -25.35 -8.40 -21.49
N ALA A 83 -24.38 -7.82 -20.77
CA ALA A 83 -23.84 -8.36 -19.53
C ALA A 83 -24.96 -8.50 -18.47
N MET A 84 -25.77 -7.47 -18.27
CA MET A 84 -26.94 -7.50 -17.39
C MET A 84 -27.87 -8.68 -17.68
N ARG A 85 -28.25 -8.90 -18.94
CA ARG A 85 -29.12 -10.02 -19.33
C ARG A 85 -28.45 -11.38 -19.20
N ALA A 86 -27.15 -11.46 -19.44
CA ALA A 86 -26.39 -12.69 -19.24
C ALA A 86 -26.32 -13.07 -17.75
N CYS A 87 -26.19 -12.08 -16.87
CA CYS A 87 -26.09 -12.26 -15.42
C CYS A 87 -27.45 -12.41 -14.72
N LEU A 88 -28.50 -11.70 -15.14
CA LEU A 88 -29.80 -11.68 -14.46
C LEU A 88 -30.90 -12.46 -15.19
N GLY A 89 -30.67 -12.83 -16.45
CA GLY A 89 -31.63 -13.54 -17.28
C GLY A 89 -32.51 -12.61 -18.13
N PRO A 90 -33.34 -13.20 -19.03
CA PRO A 90 -34.04 -12.48 -20.09
C PRO A 90 -35.24 -11.62 -19.61
N SER A 91 -35.66 -11.76 -18.36
CA SER A 91 -36.73 -10.94 -17.77
C SER A 91 -36.29 -9.50 -17.50
N TYR A 92 -34.99 -9.27 -17.28
CA TYR A 92 -34.43 -7.93 -17.08
C TYR A 92 -34.19 -7.24 -18.42
N GLN A 93 -35.17 -6.45 -18.86
CA GLN A 93 -35.14 -5.74 -20.15
C GLN A 93 -34.90 -4.23 -20.02
N HIS A 94 -35.22 -3.66 -18.86
CA HIS A 94 -35.15 -2.22 -18.60
C HIS A 94 -34.01 -1.92 -17.64
N PHE A 95 -33.35 -0.79 -17.89
CA PHE A 95 -32.18 -0.35 -17.12
C PHE A 95 -32.05 1.17 -17.20
N MET A 96 -31.26 1.72 -16.29
CA MET A 96 -30.78 3.09 -16.30
C MET A 96 -29.29 3.11 -16.58
N THR A 97 -28.80 4.15 -17.24
CA THR A 97 -27.38 4.40 -17.43
C THR A 97 -26.94 5.48 -16.46
N VAL A 98 -25.92 5.19 -15.65
CA VAL A 98 -25.46 6.08 -14.57
C VAL A 98 -23.93 6.13 -14.61
N ARG A 99 -23.34 7.32 -14.46
CA ARG A 99 -21.88 7.44 -14.38
C ARG A 99 -21.37 6.86 -13.07
N PHE A 100 -20.19 6.27 -13.10
CA PHE A 100 -19.58 5.74 -11.88
C PHE A 100 -19.40 6.80 -10.78
N GLY A 101 -19.02 8.03 -11.16
CA GLY A 101 -18.93 9.15 -10.22
C GLY A 101 -20.26 9.46 -9.52
N ASP A 102 -21.37 9.47 -10.26
CA ASP A 102 -22.70 9.72 -9.69
C ASP A 102 -23.11 8.61 -8.70
N ILE A 103 -22.73 7.36 -8.99
CA ILE A 103 -22.91 6.22 -8.08
C ILE A 103 -22.16 6.45 -6.77
N ALA A 104 -20.90 6.91 -6.84
CA ALA A 104 -20.09 7.18 -5.66
C ALA A 104 -20.64 8.34 -4.80
N GLU A 105 -21.13 9.39 -5.44
CA GLU A 105 -21.72 10.56 -4.77
C GLU A 105 -23.05 10.25 -4.09
N THR A 106 -23.91 9.45 -4.73
CA THR A 106 -25.27 9.15 -4.27
C THR A 106 -25.39 7.82 -3.51
N TRP A 107 -24.25 7.28 -3.08
CA TRP A 107 -24.16 5.94 -2.48
C TRP A 107 -25.10 5.75 -1.27
N PRO A 108 -25.95 4.72 -1.26
CA PRO A 108 -27.09 4.64 -0.32
C PRO A 108 -26.73 4.24 1.11
N ASP A 109 -25.75 3.37 1.30
CA ASP A 109 -25.35 2.86 2.61
C ASP A 109 -23.87 2.44 2.59
N ALA A 110 -23.07 2.98 3.52
CA ALA A 110 -21.64 2.71 3.61
C ALA A 110 -21.30 1.23 3.91
N ARG A 111 -22.26 0.41 4.34
CA ARG A 111 -22.06 -1.03 4.59
C ARG A 111 -22.26 -1.87 3.34
N TRP A 112 -22.90 -1.32 2.31
CA TRP A 112 -23.22 -2.05 1.09
C TRP A 112 -22.03 -2.07 0.14
N TRP A 113 -21.94 -3.14 -0.64
CA TRP A 113 -20.90 -3.36 -1.64
C TRP A 113 -21.44 -3.03 -3.02
N LEU A 114 -20.58 -2.61 -3.94
CA LEU A 114 -20.88 -2.57 -5.37
C LEU A 114 -20.51 -3.91 -5.98
N ALA A 115 -21.39 -4.48 -6.78
CA ALA A 115 -21.12 -5.66 -7.57
C ALA A 115 -21.29 -5.31 -9.06
N ILE A 116 -20.17 -5.33 -9.78
CA ILE A 116 -20.09 -5.09 -11.22
C ILE A 116 -20.15 -6.45 -11.92
N ASP A 117 -21.11 -6.62 -12.81
CA ASP A 117 -21.28 -7.82 -13.64
C ASP A 117 -21.50 -9.12 -12.84
N ALA A 118 -21.97 -9.01 -11.59
CA ALA A 118 -22.22 -10.17 -10.75
C ALA A 118 -23.40 -11.02 -11.24
N PRO A 119 -23.28 -12.35 -11.22
CA PRO A 119 -24.34 -13.26 -11.61
C PRO A 119 -25.48 -13.25 -10.60
N GLY A 120 -26.70 -13.14 -11.12
CA GLY A 120 -27.91 -13.46 -10.37
C GLY A 120 -28.10 -14.97 -10.20
N LYS A 121 -29.17 -15.37 -9.50
CA LYS A 121 -29.51 -16.79 -9.32
C LYS A 121 -29.73 -17.46 -10.69
N GLY A 122 -28.79 -18.31 -11.11
CA GLY A 122 -28.83 -19.02 -12.39
C GLY A 122 -28.24 -18.23 -13.58
N GLY A 123 -27.60 -17.08 -13.33
CA GLY A 123 -26.90 -16.28 -14.33
C GLY A 123 -25.49 -16.78 -14.66
N ALA A 124 -24.94 -16.28 -15.76
CA ALA A 124 -23.55 -16.56 -16.15
C ALA A 124 -22.58 -15.66 -15.38
N ALA A 125 -21.54 -16.26 -14.79
CA ALA A 125 -20.41 -15.50 -14.25
C ALA A 125 -19.56 -14.93 -15.41
N LEU A 126 -19.21 -13.66 -15.33
CA LEU A 126 -18.41 -12.98 -16.35
C LEU A 126 -16.95 -12.86 -15.90
N PRO A 127 -15.97 -12.97 -16.81
CA PRO A 127 -14.56 -12.88 -16.43
C PRO A 127 -14.15 -11.46 -15.98
N ILE A 128 -14.97 -10.46 -16.27
CA ILE A 128 -14.75 -9.05 -15.90
C ILE A 128 -15.51 -8.63 -14.64
N GLU A 129 -16.09 -9.58 -13.90
CA GLU A 129 -16.84 -9.33 -12.66
C GLU A 129 -15.95 -8.74 -11.56
N ALA A 130 -16.49 -7.80 -10.78
CA ALA A 130 -15.80 -7.21 -9.63
C ALA A 130 -16.75 -6.92 -8.45
N ARG A 131 -16.23 -7.01 -7.23
CA ARG A 131 -16.93 -6.59 -6.00
C ARG A 131 -16.09 -5.55 -5.28
N LEU A 132 -16.70 -4.41 -4.95
CA LEU A 132 -16.02 -3.28 -4.31
C LEU A 132 -16.77 -2.90 -3.02
N PRO A 133 -16.08 -2.70 -1.89
CA PRO A 133 -16.70 -2.05 -0.75
C PRO A 133 -16.99 -0.57 -1.07
N SER A 134 -18.01 0.00 -0.42
CA SER A 134 -18.46 1.40 -0.63
C SER A 134 -17.35 2.46 -0.59
N TRP A 135 -16.37 2.29 0.30
CA TRP A 135 -15.26 3.21 0.43
C TRP A 135 -14.34 3.17 -0.80
N PHE A 136 -14.16 1.99 -1.41
CA PHE A 136 -13.32 1.83 -2.58
C PHE A 136 -14.01 2.39 -3.84
N VAL A 137 -15.35 2.39 -3.87
CA VAL A 137 -16.13 3.09 -4.90
C VAL A 137 -15.81 4.58 -4.92
N ARG A 138 -15.71 5.23 -3.74
CA ARG A 138 -15.33 6.65 -3.64
C ARG A 138 -13.89 6.90 -4.07
N GLN A 139 -12.97 6.06 -3.61
CA GLN A 139 -11.55 6.16 -3.97
C GLN A 139 -11.34 6.08 -5.49
N VAL A 140 -12.01 5.13 -6.14
CA VAL A 140 -11.97 4.95 -7.60
C VAL A 140 -12.57 6.17 -8.31
N ALA A 141 -13.67 6.74 -7.80
CA ALA A 141 -14.29 7.93 -8.37
C ALA A 141 -13.41 9.19 -8.25
N GLU A 142 -12.57 9.27 -7.22
CA GLU A 142 -11.56 10.32 -7.02
C GLU A 142 -10.30 10.12 -7.88
N GLY A 143 -10.25 9.04 -8.67
CA GLY A 143 -9.17 8.75 -9.62
C GLY A 143 -8.09 7.80 -9.10
N ASP A 144 -8.23 7.26 -7.88
CA ASP A 144 -7.31 6.28 -7.30
C ASP A 144 -7.88 4.86 -7.34
N GLY A 145 -7.53 4.12 -8.40
CA GLY A 145 -7.97 2.75 -8.66
C GLY A 145 -7.27 1.65 -7.84
N ARG A 146 -6.45 1.98 -6.83
CA ARG A 146 -5.59 0.99 -6.16
C ARG A 146 -6.27 0.37 -4.93
N PRO A 147 -6.55 -0.95 -4.89
CA PRO A 147 -7.12 -1.60 -3.72
C PRO A 147 -6.12 -1.63 -2.54
N PRO A 148 -6.56 -1.88 -1.28
CA PRO A 148 -5.67 -1.99 -0.12
C PRO A 148 -4.87 -3.30 -0.23
N GLN A 149 -3.68 -3.33 0.39
CA GLN A 149 -2.65 -4.33 0.08
C GLN A 149 -2.01 -4.92 1.35
N VAL A 150 -2.13 -6.24 1.55
CA VAL A 150 -1.29 -7.02 2.48
C VAL A 150 -0.25 -7.77 1.65
N GLY A 151 1.02 -7.37 1.80
CA GLY A 151 2.12 -7.70 0.88
C GLY A 151 1.82 -7.35 -0.58
N ARG A 152 2.25 -6.18 -1.10
CA ARG A 152 2.07 -5.73 -2.51
C ARG A 152 2.63 -4.29 -2.72
N ALA A 153 2.77 -3.66 -3.90
CA ALA A 153 2.27 -3.84 -5.28
C ALA A 153 3.33 -4.27 -6.33
N ALA A 154 2.97 -5.04 -7.36
CA ALA A 154 3.84 -5.16 -8.54
C ALA A 154 3.97 -3.78 -9.22
N ALA A 155 5.20 -3.25 -9.31
CA ALA A 155 5.44 -1.92 -9.85
C ALA A 155 5.44 -1.91 -11.40
N PRO A 156 4.75 -0.94 -12.05
CA PRO A 156 4.82 -0.68 -13.50
C PRO A 156 6.16 -0.08 -13.99
N TRP A 157 7.30 -0.46 -13.40
CA TRP A 157 8.60 0.12 -13.76
C TRP A 157 9.05 -0.25 -15.18
N GLU A 158 8.39 -1.21 -15.82
CA GLU A 158 8.63 -1.62 -17.21
C GLU A 158 8.18 -0.57 -18.24
N GLU A 159 7.31 0.37 -17.88
CA GLU A 159 6.80 1.41 -18.79
C GLU A 159 7.64 2.71 -18.77
N LEU A 160 8.53 2.89 -17.80
CA LEU A 160 9.42 4.06 -17.66
C LEU A 160 10.82 3.83 -18.27
N ARG A 161 10.98 2.79 -19.09
CA ARG A 161 12.25 2.31 -19.68
C ARG A 161 12.91 3.27 -20.69
N ASP A 162 12.18 4.26 -21.21
CA ASP A 162 12.61 5.04 -22.40
C ASP A 162 13.30 6.39 -22.14
N GLN A 163 13.80 6.65 -20.92
CA GLN A 163 14.44 7.94 -20.61
C GLN A 163 15.83 7.82 -20.01
N HIS A 164 16.81 7.25 -20.72
CA HIS A 164 18.21 7.64 -20.50
C HIS A 164 19.05 7.55 -21.78
N ARG A 165 19.83 8.62 -22.01
CA ARG A 165 20.64 8.90 -23.21
C ARG A 165 22.08 8.45 -22.96
N ASP A 166 22.64 7.64 -23.87
CA ASP A 166 24.03 7.20 -23.83
C ASP A 166 25.02 8.37 -23.93
N LEU A 167 26.04 8.38 -23.06
CA LEU A 167 27.24 9.21 -23.19
C LEU A 167 28.45 8.32 -23.46
N PRO A 168 29.35 8.67 -24.40
CA PRO A 168 30.52 7.86 -24.71
C PRO A 168 31.56 7.96 -23.60
N ARG A 169 32.15 6.83 -23.19
CA ARG A 169 33.24 6.79 -22.19
C ARG A 169 34.39 5.90 -22.66
N GLU A 170 35.51 6.53 -23.03
CA GLU A 170 36.83 5.93 -22.87
C GLU A 170 37.43 6.44 -21.54
N ARG A 171 37.83 5.54 -20.65
CA ARG A 171 38.49 5.82 -19.35
C ARG A 171 39.17 4.53 -18.81
N PRO A 172 40.14 4.62 -17.87
CA PRO A 172 41.12 3.56 -17.56
C PRO A 172 40.50 2.23 -17.13
N GLU A 173 41.31 1.17 -17.13
CA GLU A 173 40.92 -0.20 -16.74
C GLU A 173 40.27 -0.18 -15.35
N PHE A 174 38.94 -0.23 -15.32
CA PHE A 174 38.16 -0.22 -14.09
C PHE A 174 38.32 -1.56 -13.41
N GLN A 175 38.80 -1.54 -12.16
CA GLN A 175 38.93 -2.73 -11.33
C GLN A 175 37.80 -2.78 -10.31
N PRO A 176 36.85 -3.72 -10.44
CA PRO A 176 35.82 -3.96 -9.43
C PRO A 176 36.44 -4.30 -8.08
N ALA A 177 35.98 -3.66 -7.01
CA ALA A 177 36.46 -3.88 -5.64
C ALA A 177 35.92 -5.18 -5.02
N ASN A 178 34.73 -5.62 -5.42
CA ASN A 178 34.03 -6.77 -4.85
C ASN A 178 33.16 -7.52 -5.87
N ASP A 179 32.50 -8.61 -5.45
CA ASP A 179 31.58 -9.39 -6.29
C ASP A 179 30.43 -8.55 -6.85
N VAL A 180 29.85 -7.68 -6.01
CA VAL A 180 28.75 -6.79 -6.39
C VAL A 180 29.16 -5.91 -7.58
N GLU A 181 30.31 -5.24 -7.50
CA GLU A 181 30.79 -4.40 -8.60
C GLU A 181 31.13 -5.17 -9.86
N ARG A 182 31.57 -6.44 -9.74
CA ARG A 182 31.77 -7.32 -10.90
C ARG A 182 30.43 -7.63 -11.58
N GLU A 183 29.38 -7.86 -10.81
CA GLU A 183 28.04 -8.08 -11.34
C GLU A 183 27.46 -6.80 -11.95
N LEU A 184 27.56 -5.66 -11.27
CA LEU A 184 27.10 -4.36 -11.80
C LEU A 184 27.83 -3.97 -13.07
N LEU A 185 29.14 -4.21 -13.16
CA LEU A 185 29.91 -3.99 -14.38
C LEU A 185 29.44 -4.89 -15.53
N ARG A 186 29.18 -6.19 -15.25
CA ARG A 186 28.65 -7.12 -16.26
C ARG A 186 27.25 -6.71 -16.73
N ALA A 187 26.39 -6.29 -15.80
CA ALA A 187 25.06 -5.81 -16.09
C ALA A 187 25.12 -4.56 -16.99
N ALA A 188 25.94 -3.58 -16.62
CA ALA A 188 26.16 -2.36 -17.41
C ALA A 188 26.74 -2.66 -18.80
N ALA A 189 27.74 -3.54 -18.91
CA ALA A 189 28.36 -3.91 -20.18
C ALA A 189 27.38 -4.59 -21.16
N ASN A 190 26.37 -5.29 -20.63
CA ASN A 190 25.32 -5.94 -21.42
C ASN A 190 24.04 -5.11 -21.53
N ASN A 191 24.01 -3.90 -20.99
CA ASN A 191 22.83 -3.05 -20.87
C ASN A 191 21.64 -3.73 -20.15
N ASP A 192 21.94 -4.63 -19.22
CA ASP A 192 20.99 -5.43 -18.45
C ASP A 192 20.58 -4.70 -17.16
N HIS A 193 19.61 -3.81 -17.30
CA HIS A 193 19.09 -2.99 -16.21
C HIS A 193 18.44 -3.83 -15.11
N ASP A 194 17.80 -4.94 -15.48
CA ASP A 194 17.10 -5.82 -14.55
C ASP A 194 18.09 -6.51 -13.63
N LEU A 195 19.18 -7.06 -14.19
CA LEU A 195 20.27 -7.62 -13.41
C LEU A 195 20.93 -6.56 -12.52
N PHE A 196 21.15 -5.36 -13.06
CA PHE A 196 21.75 -4.25 -12.30
C PHE A 196 20.95 -3.92 -11.03
N LEU A 197 19.63 -3.73 -11.17
CA LEU A 197 18.74 -3.44 -10.05
C LEU A 197 18.60 -4.66 -9.11
N GLN A 198 18.55 -5.88 -9.65
CA GLN A 198 18.48 -7.11 -8.83
C GLN A 198 19.71 -7.30 -7.95
N THR A 199 20.90 -7.04 -8.48
CA THR A 199 22.15 -7.04 -7.74
C THR A 199 22.11 -5.97 -6.65
N LEU A 200 21.68 -4.74 -6.95
CA LEU A 200 21.56 -3.68 -5.95
C LEU A 200 20.54 -3.99 -4.85
N ALA A 201 19.36 -4.52 -5.19
CA ALA A 201 18.34 -4.91 -4.22
C ALA A 201 18.76 -6.11 -3.34
N ALA A 202 19.88 -6.77 -3.64
CA ALA A 202 20.49 -7.80 -2.80
C ALA A 202 21.68 -7.27 -1.97
N THR A 203 22.05 -6.01 -2.15
CA THR A 203 23.31 -5.44 -1.67
C THR A 203 23.10 -4.54 -0.46
N GLU A 204 24.04 -4.62 0.47
CA GLU A 204 24.25 -3.56 1.46
C GLU A 204 25.14 -2.47 0.85
N VAL A 205 24.63 -1.25 0.80
CA VAL A 205 25.34 -0.08 0.27
C VAL A 205 25.90 0.78 1.40
N LEU A 206 26.89 1.59 1.05
CA LEU A 206 27.48 2.61 1.90
C LEU A 206 26.79 3.94 1.62
N LEU A 207 26.20 4.51 2.66
CA LEU A 207 25.59 5.84 2.62
C LEU A 207 26.50 6.80 3.42
N PRO A 208 27.07 7.83 2.78
CA PRO A 208 27.88 8.82 3.48
C PRO A 208 27.07 9.55 4.56
N VAL A 209 27.71 9.85 5.68
CA VAL A 209 27.13 10.60 6.80
C VAL A 209 28.12 11.65 7.33
N PRO A 210 27.65 12.71 8.00
CA PRO A 210 28.53 13.64 8.71
C PRO A 210 29.43 12.92 9.74
N GLY A 211 30.65 13.42 9.95
CA GLY A 211 31.65 12.74 10.79
C GLY A 211 31.29 12.64 12.28
N ASP A 212 30.34 13.42 12.76
CA ASP A 212 29.81 13.43 14.13
C ASP A 212 28.48 12.64 14.28
N THR A 213 28.08 11.90 13.24
CA THR A 213 26.81 11.15 13.24
C THR A 213 26.86 9.97 14.20
N ASP A 214 25.79 9.76 14.96
CA ASP A 214 25.54 8.52 15.68
C ASP A 214 25.33 7.36 14.68
N TYR A 215 26.25 6.40 14.63
CA TYR A 215 26.18 5.23 13.73
C TYR A 215 24.98 4.30 13.99
N THR A 216 24.28 4.46 15.11
CA THR A 216 23.03 3.74 15.38
C THR A 216 21.82 4.38 14.70
N LEU A 217 21.96 5.63 14.22
CA LEU A 217 20.92 6.34 13.48
C LEU A 217 20.59 5.60 12.17
N ARG A 218 19.31 5.55 11.82
CA ARG A 218 18.81 4.88 10.61
C ARG A 218 17.89 5.80 9.83
N PRO A 219 17.78 5.64 8.50
CA PRO A 219 16.94 6.47 7.65
C PRO A 219 15.47 6.56 8.06
N GLY A 220 14.94 5.53 8.73
CA GLY A 220 13.58 5.55 9.25
C GLY A 220 13.34 6.47 10.45
N ARG A 221 14.39 7.10 11.00
CA ARG A 221 14.26 8.06 12.10
C ARG A 221 14.07 9.48 11.55
N PRO A 222 13.11 10.26 12.07
CA PRO A 222 12.97 11.67 11.69
C PRO A 222 14.29 12.43 11.84
N GLY A 223 14.62 13.26 10.85
CA GLY A 223 15.83 14.08 10.87
C GLY A 223 17.13 13.36 10.49
N PHE A 224 17.07 12.17 9.87
CA PHE A 224 18.26 11.50 9.33
C PHE A 224 19.08 12.45 8.41
N PRO A 225 20.42 12.57 8.61
CA PRO A 225 21.24 13.59 7.95
C PRO A 225 21.69 13.18 6.54
N TRP A 226 20.72 13.03 5.63
CA TRP A 226 20.97 12.69 4.23
C TRP A 226 21.99 13.63 3.59
N GLN A 227 23.08 13.06 3.06
CA GLN A 227 24.11 13.82 2.35
C GLN A 227 23.72 13.93 0.87
N THR A 228 23.76 15.16 0.34
CA THR A 228 23.43 15.45 -1.07
C THR A 228 24.61 16.07 -1.80
N ARG A 229 24.53 16.05 -3.13
CA ARG A 229 25.47 16.74 -4.04
C ARG A 229 24.70 17.38 -5.18
N GLU A 230 25.30 18.40 -5.76
CA GLU A 230 24.82 18.98 -7.02
C GLU A 230 25.59 18.38 -8.19
N VAL A 231 24.87 17.79 -9.13
CA VAL A 231 25.41 17.22 -10.38
C VAL A 231 24.55 17.71 -11.53
N ASP A 232 25.15 18.44 -12.47
CA ASP A 232 24.46 18.99 -13.65
C ASP A 232 23.18 19.78 -13.33
N GLY A 233 23.16 20.48 -12.19
CA GLY A 233 22.03 21.29 -11.73
C GLY A 233 20.89 20.48 -11.09
N SER A 234 21.12 19.20 -10.80
CA SER A 234 20.20 18.34 -10.06
C SER A 234 20.81 17.94 -8.72
N THR A 235 19.99 17.98 -7.67
CA THR A 235 20.34 17.42 -6.36
C THR A 235 20.32 15.90 -6.42
N VAL A 236 21.42 15.27 -6.04
CA VAL A 236 21.59 13.83 -6.02
C VAL A 236 22.02 13.35 -4.64
N VAL A 237 21.55 12.17 -4.24
CA VAL A 237 22.05 11.46 -3.05
C VAL A 237 22.98 10.34 -3.53
N PRO A 238 24.29 10.39 -3.18
CA PRO A 238 25.25 9.38 -3.59
C PRO A 238 25.19 8.15 -2.68
N VAL A 239 25.20 6.96 -3.30
CA VAL A 239 25.39 5.67 -2.62
C VAL A 239 26.53 4.90 -3.26
N PHE A 240 27.22 4.10 -2.47
CA PHE A 240 28.41 3.38 -2.91
C PHE A 240 28.33 1.89 -2.59
N THR A 241 28.88 1.06 -3.45
CA THR A 241 28.96 -0.40 -3.23
C THR A 241 30.28 -0.83 -2.58
N SER A 242 31.23 0.10 -2.39
CA SER A 242 32.51 -0.16 -1.74
C SER A 242 33.16 1.10 -1.16
N PRO A 243 34.05 0.96 -0.16
CA PRO A 243 34.83 2.08 0.36
C PRO A 243 35.74 2.71 -0.71
N GLU A 244 36.20 1.93 -1.69
CA GLU A 244 37.01 2.40 -2.81
C GLU A 244 36.24 3.40 -3.67
N ARG A 245 35.00 3.07 -4.09
CA ARG A 245 34.14 3.98 -4.87
C ARG A 245 33.77 5.22 -4.06
N LEU A 246 33.52 5.06 -2.76
CA LEU A 246 33.25 6.19 -1.86
C LEU A 246 34.46 7.13 -1.78
N THR A 247 35.65 6.57 -1.58
CA THR A 247 36.91 7.33 -1.45
C THR A 247 37.27 8.05 -2.74
N GLU A 248 37.09 7.39 -3.89
CA GLU A 248 37.32 8.00 -5.21
C GLU A 248 36.39 9.19 -5.48
N ALA A 249 35.13 9.09 -5.07
CA ALA A 249 34.13 10.13 -5.31
C ALA A 249 34.13 11.24 -4.27
N SER A 250 34.64 10.99 -3.05
CA SER A 250 34.35 11.82 -1.87
C SER A 250 35.55 12.07 -0.96
N GLY A 251 36.68 11.40 -1.20
CA GLY A 251 37.73 11.27 -0.20
C GLY A 251 37.28 10.40 0.99
N ASN A 252 38.04 10.45 2.08
CA ASN A 252 37.75 9.67 3.28
C ASN A 252 36.65 10.35 4.11
N VAL A 253 35.39 9.95 3.87
CA VAL A 253 34.22 10.42 4.62
C VAL A 253 33.63 9.26 5.43
N GLU A 254 33.01 9.58 6.57
CA GLU A 254 32.28 8.58 7.35
C GLU A 254 31.05 8.08 6.60
N TYR A 255 30.69 6.83 6.84
CA TYR A 255 29.55 6.18 6.20
C TYR A 255 28.89 5.18 7.12
N ILE A 256 27.62 4.90 6.86
CA ILE A 256 26.92 3.75 7.43
C ILE A 256 26.65 2.72 6.33
N LYS A 257 26.64 1.45 6.72
CA LYS A 257 26.28 0.33 5.84
C LYS A 257 24.84 -0.07 6.11
N LEU A 258 24.03 -0.15 5.06
CA LEU A 258 22.63 -0.58 5.16
C LEU A 258 22.16 -1.27 3.88
N PRO A 259 21.11 -2.11 3.95
CA PRO A 259 20.48 -2.65 2.76
C PRO A 259 20.05 -1.53 1.81
N PHE A 260 20.30 -1.71 0.50
CA PHE A 260 19.86 -0.76 -0.52
C PHE A 260 18.35 -0.49 -0.47
N THR A 261 17.58 -1.51 -0.10
CA THR A 261 16.12 -1.42 0.05
C THR A 261 15.72 -0.42 1.14
N VAL A 262 16.48 -0.33 2.23
CA VAL A 262 16.25 0.65 3.31
C VAL A 262 16.52 2.08 2.83
N VAL A 263 17.53 2.29 1.97
CA VAL A 263 17.77 3.61 1.35
C VAL A 263 16.54 4.05 0.55
N LEU A 264 16.03 3.17 -0.31
CA LEU A 264 14.89 3.48 -1.18
C LEU A 264 13.59 3.68 -0.38
N ARG A 265 13.37 2.87 0.65
CA ARG A 265 12.17 2.90 1.50
C ARG A 265 11.98 4.26 2.17
N TYR A 266 13.05 4.84 2.71
CA TYR A 266 13.01 6.09 3.47
C TYR A 266 13.50 7.29 2.68
N TRP A 267 13.45 7.21 1.35
CA TRP A 267 13.99 8.25 0.47
C TRP A 267 13.49 9.65 0.88
N PRO A 268 14.39 10.62 1.10
CA PRO A 268 14.05 11.86 1.81
C PRO A 268 13.21 12.84 0.99
N ASN A 269 13.34 12.80 -0.34
CA ASN A 269 12.72 13.76 -1.24
C ASN A 269 12.53 13.15 -2.64
N HIS A 270 11.31 13.21 -3.18
CA HIS A 270 10.93 12.61 -4.47
C HIS A 270 11.39 13.39 -5.70
N ASP A 271 12.03 14.54 -5.51
CA ASP A 271 12.65 15.32 -6.58
C ASP A 271 14.16 15.04 -6.69
N TRP A 272 14.76 14.34 -5.70
CA TRP A 272 16.20 14.06 -5.68
C TRP A 272 16.53 12.75 -6.38
N LEU A 273 17.59 12.77 -7.20
CA LEU A 273 18.06 11.60 -7.92
C LEU A 273 18.94 10.72 -7.02
N LEU A 274 18.96 9.43 -7.32
CA LEU A 274 19.87 8.48 -6.69
C LEU A 274 21.07 8.26 -7.59
N ALA A 275 22.27 8.47 -7.06
CA ALA A 275 23.51 8.30 -7.80
C ALA A 275 24.33 7.13 -7.21
N ILE A 276 24.46 6.05 -7.96
CA ILE A 276 25.17 4.83 -7.54
C ILE A 276 26.57 4.84 -8.15
N ASN A 277 27.61 4.76 -7.32
CA ASN A 277 29.02 4.73 -7.74
C ASN A 277 29.33 5.76 -8.85
N SER A 278 28.85 6.99 -8.67
CA SER A 278 28.88 8.04 -9.70
C SER A 278 30.28 8.22 -10.29
N GLY A 279 30.36 8.22 -11.62
CA GLY A 279 31.63 8.37 -12.34
C GLY A 279 32.38 7.06 -12.63
N SER A 280 31.93 5.93 -12.09
CA SER A 280 32.49 4.60 -12.42
C SER A 280 31.71 3.85 -13.50
N PRO A 281 32.33 2.91 -14.24
CA PRO A 281 31.65 2.00 -15.17
C PRO A 281 30.64 1.03 -14.52
N ALA A 282 30.74 0.79 -13.21
CA ALA A 282 29.76 0.02 -12.42
C ALA A 282 28.78 0.94 -11.67
N GLY A 283 28.54 2.14 -12.21
CA GLY A 283 27.67 3.15 -11.64
C GLY A 283 26.46 3.45 -12.51
N GLY A 284 25.46 4.08 -11.90
CA GLY A 284 24.20 4.43 -12.55
C GLY A 284 23.55 5.62 -11.85
N THR A 285 22.58 6.23 -12.52
CA THR A 285 21.72 7.25 -11.92
C THR A 285 20.28 6.80 -12.09
N VAL A 286 19.51 6.82 -11.01
CA VAL A 286 18.08 6.52 -11.02
C VAL A 286 17.33 7.84 -10.84
N LEU A 287 16.39 8.10 -11.74
CA LEU A 287 15.60 9.33 -11.71
C LEU A 287 14.63 9.29 -10.54
N ALA A 288 14.33 10.47 -9.99
CA ALA A 288 13.51 10.60 -8.81
C ALA A 288 12.10 9.99 -9.00
N GLN A 289 11.52 10.14 -10.20
CA GLN A 289 10.23 9.54 -10.60
C GLN A 289 10.21 8.01 -10.60
N GLN A 290 11.36 7.35 -10.72
CA GLN A 290 11.47 5.88 -10.74
C GLN A 290 11.60 5.30 -9.32
N LEU A 291 12.01 6.12 -8.34
CA LEU A 291 12.32 5.65 -6.99
C LEU A 291 11.14 5.07 -6.22
N PRO A 292 9.91 5.62 -6.27
CA PRO A 292 8.78 5.03 -5.56
C PRO A 292 8.49 3.60 -6.00
N GLY A 293 8.39 3.36 -7.32
CA GLY A 293 8.16 2.02 -7.87
C GLY A 293 9.32 1.06 -7.58
N LEU A 294 10.56 1.54 -7.70
CA LEU A 294 11.75 0.76 -7.37
C LEU A 294 11.79 0.39 -5.89
N ALA A 295 11.43 1.30 -4.98
CA ALA A 295 11.41 1.06 -3.55
C ALA A 295 10.43 -0.06 -3.18
N THR A 296 9.21 -0.01 -3.73
CA THR A 296 8.20 -1.06 -3.50
C THR A 296 8.66 -2.42 -4.04
N TRP A 297 9.23 -2.46 -5.25
CA TRP A 297 9.77 -3.69 -5.83
C TRP A 297 10.92 -4.27 -5.00
N ALA A 298 11.85 -3.42 -4.54
CA ALA A 298 13.02 -3.83 -3.79
C ALA A 298 12.60 -4.42 -2.43
N ASP A 299 11.63 -3.81 -1.75
CA ASP A 299 11.10 -4.30 -0.48
C ASP A 299 10.39 -5.64 -0.62
N GLN A 300 9.62 -5.84 -1.69
CA GLN A 300 9.03 -7.16 -1.96
C GLN A 300 10.07 -8.25 -2.12
N ARG A 301 11.13 -7.95 -2.87
CA ARG A 301 12.20 -8.91 -3.08
C ARG A 301 12.96 -9.19 -1.78
N ALA A 302 13.16 -8.18 -0.94
CA ALA A 302 13.75 -8.35 0.38
C ALA A 302 12.85 -9.21 1.28
N ALA A 303 11.56 -8.90 1.39
CA ALA A 303 10.60 -9.67 2.19
C ALA A 303 10.45 -11.12 1.72
N GLN A 304 10.45 -11.37 0.41
CA GLN A 304 10.43 -12.72 -0.15
C GLN A 304 11.65 -13.54 0.28
N ARG A 305 12.85 -12.95 0.23
CA ARG A 305 14.07 -13.62 0.71
C ARG A 305 14.03 -13.85 2.22
N MET A 306 13.50 -12.90 2.97
CA MET A 306 13.36 -13.03 4.43
C MET A 306 12.35 -14.10 4.82
N THR A 307 11.33 -14.37 4.01
CA THR A 307 10.26 -15.34 4.31
C THR A 307 10.79 -16.73 4.66
N GLU A 308 11.83 -17.22 3.97
CA GLU A 308 12.36 -18.57 4.20
C GLU A 308 13.04 -18.73 5.58
N GLY A 309 13.60 -17.64 6.11
CA GLY A 309 14.30 -17.59 7.40
C GLY A 309 13.65 -16.64 8.40
N PHE A 310 12.36 -16.32 8.23
CA PHE A 310 11.70 -15.38 9.11
C PHE A 310 11.53 -16.01 10.49
N GLU A 311 12.13 -15.39 11.49
CA GLU A 311 12.00 -15.78 12.89
C GLU A 311 11.08 -14.76 13.59
N PRO A 312 9.83 -15.13 13.91
CA PRO A 312 8.94 -14.28 14.68
C PRO A 312 9.49 -14.01 16.07
N GLN A 313 9.43 -12.76 16.51
CA GLN A 313 9.97 -12.36 17.81
C GLN A 313 8.98 -12.56 18.97
N ASN A 314 7.72 -12.82 18.65
CA ASN A 314 6.64 -13.08 19.61
C ASN A 314 5.44 -13.78 18.92
N ASP A 315 4.45 -14.17 19.72
CA ASP A 315 3.25 -14.86 19.26
C ASP A 315 2.41 -14.03 18.27
N VAL A 316 2.41 -12.70 18.40
CA VAL A 316 1.69 -11.81 17.48
C VAL A 316 2.33 -11.90 16.11
N GLU A 317 3.65 -11.77 16.01
CA GLU A 317 4.39 -11.89 14.76
C GLU A 317 4.22 -13.27 14.11
N GLN A 318 4.23 -14.35 14.90
CA GLN A 318 4.03 -15.70 14.38
C GLN A 318 2.67 -15.81 13.69
N ARG A 319 1.61 -15.33 14.35
CA ARG A 319 0.26 -15.38 13.78
C ARG A 319 0.09 -14.42 12.61
N LEU A 320 0.65 -13.21 12.68
CA LEU A 320 0.65 -12.25 11.56
C LEU A 320 1.34 -12.86 10.34
N PHE A 321 2.47 -13.55 10.53
CA PHE A 321 3.20 -14.22 9.46
C PHE A 321 2.40 -15.38 8.86
N ASP A 322 1.77 -16.21 9.67
CA ASP A 322 0.93 -17.32 9.19
C ASP A 322 -0.26 -16.84 8.36
N VAL A 323 -0.85 -15.71 8.75
CA VAL A 323 -1.97 -15.07 8.04
C VAL A 323 -1.48 -14.37 6.77
N ALA A 324 -0.36 -13.63 6.83
CA ALA A 324 0.26 -12.98 5.68
C ALA A 324 0.62 -13.98 4.58
N ARG A 325 1.15 -15.16 4.94
CA ARG A 325 1.45 -16.25 3.99
C ARG A 325 0.22 -16.78 3.24
N ARG A 326 -0.98 -16.59 3.79
CA ARG A 326 -2.25 -16.98 3.17
C ARG A 326 -2.88 -15.85 2.35
N GLY A 327 -2.33 -14.63 2.43
CA GLY A 327 -2.90 -13.44 1.81
C GLY A 327 -4.22 -12.98 2.45
N ASP A 328 -4.52 -13.41 3.68
CA ASP A 328 -5.79 -13.11 4.35
C ASP A 328 -5.71 -11.75 5.06
N THR A 329 -6.06 -10.71 4.31
CA THR A 329 -5.96 -9.30 4.75
C THR A 329 -6.89 -8.99 5.91
N ASP A 330 -8.13 -9.49 5.87
CA ASP A 330 -9.13 -9.24 6.90
C ASP A 330 -8.71 -9.88 8.23
N ALA A 331 -8.23 -11.13 8.21
CA ALA A 331 -7.72 -11.78 9.40
C ALA A 331 -6.46 -11.08 9.92
N PHE A 332 -5.60 -10.55 9.04
CA PHE A 332 -4.37 -9.86 9.42
C PHE A 332 -4.69 -8.61 10.25
N PHE A 333 -5.52 -7.71 9.71
CA PHE A 333 -5.88 -6.48 10.41
C PHE A 333 -6.76 -6.74 11.63
N LYS A 334 -7.63 -7.75 11.61
CA LYS A 334 -8.39 -8.15 12.80
C LYS A 334 -7.48 -8.63 13.93
N LEU A 335 -6.44 -9.40 13.60
CA LEU A 335 -5.45 -9.83 14.57
C LEU A 335 -4.64 -8.65 15.09
N LEU A 336 -4.18 -7.79 14.18
CA LEU A 336 -3.37 -6.62 14.51
C LEU A 336 -4.13 -5.62 15.39
N LEU A 337 -5.43 -5.41 15.16
CA LEU A 337 -6.25 -4.48 15.95
C LEU A 337 -6.31 -4.85 17.44
N GLY A 338 -6.21 -6.15 17.75
CA GLY A 338 -6.12 -6.66 19.12
C GLY A 338 -4.70 -6.74 19.69
N ALA A 339 -3.67 -6.35 18.94
CA ALA A 339 -2.28 -6.44 19.35
C ALA A 339 -1.77 -5.17 20.03
N GLN A 340 -0.74 -5.33 20.85
CA GLN A 340 0.13 -4.22 21.25
C GLN A 340 1.18 -3.98 20.18
N VAL A 341 1.46 -2.71 19.92
CA VAL A 341 2.49 -2.27 18.97
C VAL A 341 3.44 -1.31 19.68
N LEU A 342 4.65 -1.18 19.15
CA LEU A 342 5.67 -0.26 19.62
C LEU A 342 5.67 0.99 18.75
N VAL A 343 5.59 2.15 19.40
CA VAL A 343 5.72 3.48 18.80
C VAL A 343 6.98 4.14 19.33
N ALA A 344 7.80 4.67 18.44
CA ALA A 344 9.03 5.36 18.83
C ALA A 344 8.74 6.63 19.64
N ALA A 345 9.57 6.88 20.64
CA ALA A 345 9.45 8.02 21.54
C ALA A 345 10.84 8.62 21.83
N ASP A 346 10.86 9.90 22.19
CA ASP A 346 12.09 10.56 22.63
C ASP A 346 12.34 10.26 24.11
N ALA A 347 13.59 10.44 24.54
CA ALA A 347 14.01 10.14 25.91
C ALA A 347 13.21 10.92 26.98
N ASP A 348 12.80 12.14 26.64
CA ASP A 348 12.01 13.07 27.47
C ASP A 348 10.49 12.84 27.40
N THR A 349 10.03 11.90 26.57
CA THR A 349 8.60 11.58 26.47
C THR A 349 8.06 11.13 27.84
N PRO A 350 6.94 11.72 28.32
CA PRO A 350 6.36 11.38 29.61
C PRO A 350 6.03 9.89 29.75
N TRP A 351 6.23 9.34 30.94
CA TRP A 351 5.82 7.96 31.24
C TRP A 351 4.29 7.85 31.29
N GLY A 352 3.75 6.81 30.66
CA GLY A 352 2.31 6.54 30.68
C GLY A 352 1.47 7.41 29.75
N ILE A 353 2.09 8.23 28.89
CA ILE A 353 1.39 8.99 27.87
C ILE A 353 0.65 8.04 26.90
N VAL A 354 -0.59 8.37 26.57
CA VAL A 354 -1.45 7.56 25.70
C VAL A 354 -1.77 8.28 24.40
N PRO A 355 -2.13 7.58 23.31
CA PRO A 355 -2.37 8.18 21.99
C PRO A 355 -3.34 9.37 21.96
N GLY A 356 -4.31 9.42 22.88
CA GLY A 356 -5.27 10.51 22.99
C GLY A 356 -4.76 11.77 23.68
N ASP A 357 -3.58 11.73 24.29
CA ASP A 357 -2.98 12.89 24.94
C ASP A 357 -2.46 13.90 23.89
N PRO A 358 -2.65 15.21 24.07
CA PRO A 358 -2.19 16.23 23.11
C PRO A 358 -0.68 16.19 22.84
N ASP A 359 0.11 15.78 23.83
CA ASP A 359 1.57 15.71 23.76
C ASP A 359 2.07 14.35 23.25
N PHE A 360 1.18 13.45 22.80
CA PHE A 360 1.58 12.15 22.30
C PHE A 360 2.52 12.30 21.09
N PRO A 361 3.67 11.62 21.06
CA PRO A 361 4.71 11.85 20.06
C PRO A 361 4.36 11.15 18.74
N TRP A 362 3.38 11.64 18.00
CA TRP A 362 3.12 11.22 16.64
C TRP A 362 4.32 11.64 15.76
N ARG A 363 5.20 10.70 15.39
CA ARG A 363 6.45 10.92 14.64
C ARG A 363 6.29 10.57 13.16
N PRO A 364 5.78 11.48 12.31
CA PRO A 364 5.67 11.21 10.88
C PRO A 364 7.05 11.13 10.22
N VAL A 365 7.19 10.16 9.32
CA VAL A 365 8.37 9.99 8.46
C VAL A 365 7.96 9.66 7.04
N PRO A 366 8.78 9.98 6.02
CA PRO A 366 8.54 9.49 4.67
C PRO A 366 8.82 7.99 4.59
N VAL A 367 7.82 7.21 4.17
CA VAL A 367 7.98 5.80 3.79
C VAL A 367 7.37 5.63 2.41
N HIS A 368 8.17 5.23 1.43
CA HIS A 368 7.79 5.20 0.00
C HIS A 368 7.15 6.52 -0.47
N GLY A 369 7.61 7.63 0.11
CA GLY A 369 7.11 8.97 -0.17
C GLY A 369 5.78 9.39 0.41
N ARG A 370 5.22 8.55 1.28
CA ARG A 370 4.04 8.90 2.04
C ARG A 370 4.45 9.30 3.44
N THR A 371 3.90 10.42 3.92
CA THR A 371 3.98 10.77 5.33
C THR A 371 3.29 9.68 6.14
N SER A 372 4.08 9.00 6.98
CA SER A 372 3.68 7.75 7.61
C SER A 372 4.01 7.72 9.10
N ILE A 373 3.16 7.08 9.89
CA ILE A 373 3.44 6.69 11.26
C ILE A 373 3.88 5.22 11.26
N GLN A 374 5.12 4.98 11.67
CA GLN A 374 5.68 3.64 11.76
C GLN A 374 5.32 2.97 13.08
N LEU A 375 4.85 1.74 12.99
CA LEU A 375 4.51 0.87 14.10
C LEU A 375 5.36 -0.41 14.00
N PHE A 376 5.78 -0.93 15.15
CA PHE A 376 6.59 -2.14 15.18
C PHE A 376 5.97 -3.19 16.10
N THR A 377 6.04 -4.45 15.73
CA THR A 377 5.57 -5.56 16.59
C THR A 377 6.66 -6.08 17.53
N SER A 378 7.91 -5.67 17.34
CA SER A 378 9.03 -6.03 18.23
C SER A 378 10.16 -5.01 18.19
N LEU A 379 11.00 -5.04 19.24
CA LEU A 379 12.18 -4.19 19.35
C LEU A 379 13.22 -4.48 18.29
N LYS A 380 13.28 -5.73 17.77
CA LYS A 380 14.16 -6.09 16.66
C LYS A 380 13.85 -5.22 15.44
N TRP A 381 12.60 -5.24 14.97
CA TRP A 381 12.19 -4.49 13.78
C TRP A 381 12.25 -2.98 13.98
N MET A 382 11.92 -2.49 15.18
CA MET A 382 12.13 -1.08 15.54
C MET A 382 13.60 -0.69 15.42
N ASN A 383 14.51 -1.44 16.06
CA ASN A 383 15.94 -1.12 16.04
C ASN A 383 16.54 -1.21 14.62
N GLU A 384 16.08 -2.15 13.80
CA GLU A 384 16.53 -2.24 12.40
C GLU A 384 16.07 -1.03 11.57
N ALA A 385 14.84 -0.55 11.77
CA ALA A 385 14.27 0.55 11.01
C ALA A 385 14.76 1.94 11.44
N ILE A 386 14.84 2.19 12.75
CA ILE A 386 15.05 3.54 13.31
C ILE A 386 16.24 3.64 14.27
N GLY A 387 16.92 2.52 14.54
CA GLY A 387 17.96 2.43 15.55
C GLY A 387 17.41 2.37 16.99
N SER A 388 18.31 2.47 17.96
CA SER A 388 17.94 2.48 19.39
C SER A 388 17.00 3.65 19.68
N SER A 389 15.82 3.34 20.22
CA SER A 389 14.80 4.32 20.56
C SER A 389 14.12 3.96 21.87
N ARG A 390 13.65 4.98 22.60
CA ARG A 390 12.63 4.78 23.63
C ARG A 390 11.32 4.48 22.91
N PHE A 391 10.41 3.77 23.54
CA PHE A 391 9.15 3.41 22.92
C PHE A 391 7.99 3.46 23.91
N ILE A 392 6.79 3.58 23.35
CA ILE A 392 5.52 3.39 24.04
C ILE A 392 4.86 2.15 23.43
N MET A 393 4.10 1.42 24.23
CA MET A 393 3.44 0.17 23.82
C MET A 393 1.91 0.25 23.96
N PRO A 394 1.22 1.09 23.17
CA PRO A 394 -0.24 1.14 23.18
C PRO A 394 -0.83 -0.11 22.49
N SER A 395 -2.12 -0.35 22.69
CA SER A 395 -2.87 -1.23 21.78
C SER A 395 -3.04 -0.55 20.41
N LEU A 396 -3.12 -1.32 19.32
CA LEU A 396 -3.39 -0.72 18.02
C LEU A 396 -4.76 -0.01 18.02
N LEU A 397 -5.77 -0.57 18.70
CA LEU A 397 -7.10 0.04 18.79
C LEU A 397 -7.04 1.47 19.37
N GLU A 398 -6.27 1.70 20.43
CA GLU A 398 -6.10 3.04 21.02
C GLU A 398 -5.43 4.01 20.02
N LEU A 399 -4.41 3.55 19.30
CA LEU A 399 -3.74 4.37 18.28
C LEU A 399 -4.68 4.76 17.15
N VAL A 400 -5.39 3.80 16.55
CA VAL A 400 -6.26 4.10 15.39
C VAL A 400 -7.45 4.97 15.78
N THR A 401 -7.90 4.87 17.04
CA THR A 401 -8.97 5.73 17.59
C THR A 401 -8.51 7.18 17.73
N ALA A 402 -7.26 7.40 18.15
CA ALA A 402 -6.67 8.72 18.35
C ALA A 402 -5.88 9.23 17.14
N TRP A 403 -6.05 8.62 15.96
CA TRP A 403 -5.23 8.91 14.79
C TRP A 403 -5.20 10.42 14.48
N PRO A 404 -4.02 11.05 14.36
CA PRO A 404 -3.91 12.50 14.43
C PRO A 404 -4.35 13.17 13.12
N ASP A 405 -3.98 12.58 11.99
CA ASP A 405 -4.15 13.17 10.66
C ASP A 405 -4.60 12.08 9.67
N PRO A 406 -5.76 12.23 9.00
CA PRO A 406 -6.26 11.24 8.04
C PRO A 406 -5.41 11.12 6.77
N SER A 407 -4.51 12.07 6.49
CA SER A 407 -3.57 11.98 5.36
C SER A 407 -2.35 11.10 5.67
N TRP A 408 -2.08 10.78 6.94
CA TRP A 408 -0.90 10.02 7.33
C TRP A 408 -1.15 8.51 7.24
N THR A 409 -0.25 7.81 6.55
CA THR A 409 -0.33 6.36 6.35
C THR A 409 0.16 5.63 7.59
N LEU A 410 -0.57 4.62 8.06
CA LEU A 410 -0.04 3.64 9.02
C LEU A 410 0.90 2.70 8.29
N VAL A 411 2.08 2.47 8.83
CA VAL A 411 3.05 1.49 8.29
C VAL A 411 3.53 0.59 9.42
N LEU A 412 3.35 -0.72 9.29
CA LEU A 412 3.73 -1.74 10.25
C LEU A 412 4.97 -2.49 9.75
N ASN A 413 6.03 -2.60 10.56
CA ASN A 413 7.24 -3.40 10.28
C ASN A 413 7.72 -3.32 8.81
N PRO A 414 8.00 -2.12 8.28
CA PRO A 414 8.22 -1.96 6.86
C PRO A 414 9.43 -2.77 6.38
N GLY A 415 9.28 -3.44 5.24
CA GLY A 415 10.30 -4.29 4.63
C GLY A 415 10.42 -5.70 5.18
N THR A 416 9.55 -6.11 6.10
CA THR A 416 9.53 -7.46 6.65
C THR A 416 8.45 -8.31 5.98
N PRO A 417 8.47 -9.65 6.13
CA PRO A 417 7.37 -10.52 5.68
C PRO A 417 6.01 -10.25 6.35
N ILE A 418 5.97 -9.46 7.42
CA ILE A 418 4.74 -9.02 8.11
C ILE A 418 4.53 -7.50 7.97
N ASP A 419 5.09 -6.91 6.92
CA ASP A 419 4.84 -5.53 6.53
C ASP A 419 3.37 -5.34 6.16
N ALA A 420 2.77 -4.26 6.66
CA ALA A 420 1.46 -3.80 6.23
C ALA A 420 1.41 -2.28 6.20
N SER A 421 0.69 -1.72 5.23
CA SER A 421 0.40 -0.29 5.19
C SER A 421 -1.10 -0.04 5.06
N MET A 422 -1.57 1.06 5.64
CA MET A 422 -2.97 1.48 5.56
C MET A 422 -3.06 3.01 5.42
N PRO A 423 -3.72 3.53 4.37
CA PRO A 423 -4.04 4.96 4.25
C PRO A 423 -4.80 5.50 5.47
N GLY A 424 -4.51 6.73 5.90
CA GLY A 424 -5.00 7.27 7.18
C GLY A 424 -6.52 7.46 7.25
N ASP A 425 -7.19 7.64 6.12
CA ASP A 425 -8.65 7.65 6.00
C ASP A 425 -9.25 6.27 6.32
N GLN A 426 -8.58 5.19 5.90
CA GLN A 426 -8.95 3.82 6.24
C GLN A 426 -8.64 3.47 7.70
N VAL A 427 -7.55 4.02 8.27
CA VAL A 427 -7.17 3.78 9.67
C VAL A 427 -8.32 4.14 10.62
N ARG A 428 -9.01 5.27 10.40
CA ARG A 428 -10.16 5.67 11.23
C ARG A 428 -11.38 4.76 11.07
N THR A 429 -11.49 4.01 9.98
CA THR A 429 -12.61 3.07 9.79
C THR A 429 -12.43 1.78 10.59
N LEU A 430 -11.18 1.43 10.96
CA LEU A 430 -10.87 0.24 11.75
C LEU A 430 -11.38 0.30 13.20
N SER A 431 -11.48 1.49 13.79
CA SER A 431 -11.99 1.68 15.16
C SER A 431 -13.51 1.45 15.29
N GLY A 432 -14.22 1.28 14.17
CA GLY A 432 -15.69 1.19 14.13
C GLY A 432 -16.37 2.53 14.38
N PRO A 433 -17.71 2.59 14.42
CA PRO A 433 -18.41 3.83 14.75
C PRO A 433 -18.04 4.27 16.17
N ALA A 434 -17.79 5.58 16.35
CA ALA A 434 -17.55 6.15 17.66
C ALA A 434 -18.70 5.77 18.62
N THR A 435 -18.40 5.00 19.66
CA THR A 435 -19.34 4.81 20.76
C THR A 435 -19.60 6.20 21.35
N PRO A 436 -20.84 6.72 21.33
CA PRO A 436 -21.12 7.99 22.00
C PRO A 436 -20.71 7.85 23.47
N PRO A 437 -20.20 8.92 24.10
CA PRO A 437 -19.77 8.86 25.49
C PRO A 437 -20.92 8.28 26.32
N SER A 438 -20.66 7.15 26.98
CA SER A 438 -21.62 6.54 27.90
C SER A 438 -22.12 7.63 28.83
N ALA A 439 -23.44 7.88 28.77
CA ALA A 439 -24.10 8.75 29.72
C ALA A 439 -23.65 8.31 31.11
N SER A 440 -23.14 9.29 31.85
CA SER A 440 -22.51 9.14 33.16
C SER A 440 -23.26 8.14 34.02
N THR A 441 -22.52 7.21 34.62
CA THR A 441 -22.99 6.39 35.75
C THR A 441 -23.76 7.30 36.71
N PRO A 442 -25.02 6.97 37.07
CA PRO A 442 -25.74 7.76 38.05
C PRO A 442 -24.94 7.76 39.36
N PRO A 443 -24.93 8.88 40.11
CA PRO A 443 -24.20 8.94 41.36
C PRO A 443 -24.69 7.84 42.31
N PRO A 444 -23.81 7.26 43.14
CA PRO A 444 -24.22 6.25 44.10
C PRO A 444 -25.29 6.82 45.05
N PRO A 445 -26.25 6.00 45.50
CA PRO A 445 -27.30 6.46 46.40
C PRO A 445 -26.69 7.01 47.69
N GLU A 446 -27.17 8.18 48.12
CA GLU A 446 -26.79 8.81 49.38
C GLU A 446 -26.97 7.81 50.54
N ALA A 447 -25.88 7.56 51.27
CA ALA A 447 -25.94 6.75 52.48
C ALA A 447 -26.78 7.48 53.54
N PRO A 448 -27.70 6.79 54.25
CA PRO A 448 -28.52 7.43 55.26
C PRO A 448 -27.65 7.96 56.40
N ALA A 449 -27.88 9.23 56.76
CA ALA A 449 -27.18 9.89 57.86
C ALA A 449 -27.38 9.12 59.17
N VAL A 450 -26.26 8.72 59.78
CA VAL A 450 -26.23 8.17 61.14
C VAL A 450 -26.53 9.33 62.11
N PRO A 451 -27.56 9.25 62.96
CA PRO A 451 -27.83 10.29 63.94
C PRO A 451 -26.76 10.27 65.03
N VAL A 452 -26.08 11.39 65.22
CA VAL A 452 -25.23 11.64 66.38
C VAL A 452 -26.17 11.98 67.54
N ALA A 453 -26.17 11.13 68.57
CA ALA A 453 -26.92 11.36 69.81
C ALA A 453 -26.29 12.50 70.63
N PRO A 454 -27.09 13.25 71.42
CA PRO A 454 -26.71 14.53 72.03
C PRO A 454 -25.71 14.43 73.18
#